data_AF-A0AAD7LB80-F1
#
_entry.id   AF-A0AAD7LB80-F1
#
_cell.length_a   1.000
_cell.length_b   1.000
_cell.length_c   1.000
_cell.angle_alpha   90.00
_cell.angle_beta   90.00
_cell.angle_gamma   90.00
#
_symmetry.space_group_name_H-M   'P 1'
#
loop_
_entity.id
_entity.type
_entity.pdbx_description
1 polymer ?
#
loop_
_entity_poly.entity_id
_entity_poly.type
_entity_poly.pdbx_seq_one_letter_code
_entity_poly.pdbx_strand_id
1 'polypeptide(L)'
;MSAVNITNVTVLDNPAAFLNPFQFEISYECLTPLKDDLEWKLSYVGSAEDETYDQLLESVLVGPVNVGNYRFVLEADPPDPSKIRDEDIIGVTVLLLTCSYLGQEFIRVGYYVNNDYDDEQLREEPPPKVLIDRVQRNILADKPRVTKFPINFNPENGENEEQPPSPDVAVETNGNGERPPSVDLPYREVVNGCGT
;
A
#
# COMPACT_ATOMS: atom_id res chain seq x y z
N MET A 1 15.86 -5.47 -4.74
CA MET A 1 16.19 -4.10 -4.30
C MET A 1 15.06 -3.18 -4.77
N SER A 2 14.60 -2.23 -3.94
CA SER A 2 13.53 -1.30 -4.34
C SER A 2 14.05 -0.37 -5.44
N ALA A 3 13.29 -0.16 -6.53
CA ALA A 3 13.69 0.76 -7.60
C ALA A 3 13.52 2.24 -7.20
N VAL A 4 12.65 2.50 -6.21
CA VAL A 4 12.33 3.83 -5.70
C VAL A 4 12.56 3.86 -4.19
N ASN A 5 13.15 4.96 -3.70
CA ASN A 5 13.35 5.20 -2.28
C ASN A 5 12.82 6.58 -1.89
N ILE A 6 11.85 6.63 -0.99
CA ILE A 6 11.39 7.90 -0.42
C ILE A 6 12.45 8.41 0.56
N THR A 7 12.97 9.61 0.30
CA THR A 7 14.00 10.25 1.11
C THR A 7 13.43 11.14 2.20
N ASN A 8 12.35 11.87 1.89
CA ASN A 8 11.69 12.77 2.84
C ASN A 8 10.23 13.01 2.44
N VAL A 9 9.37 13.21 3.44
CA VAL A 9 7.99 13.68 3.26
C VAL A 9 7.76 14.76 4.31
N THR A 10 7.58 16.00 3.85
CA THR A 10 7.37 17.16 4.74
C THR A 10 5.90 17.57 4.68
N VAL A 11 5.25 17.61 5.84
CA VAL A 11 3.90 18.15 5.98
C VAL A 11 3.99 19.68 6.03
N LEU A 12 3.31 20.35 5.11
CA LEU A 12 3.20 21.80 5.06
C LEU A 12 1.86 22.24 5.67
N ASP A 13 1.75 23.52 6.07
CA ASP A 13 0.55 24.12 6.67
C ASP A 13 -0.05 23.26 7.81
N ASN A 14 0.71 23.07 8.89
CA ASN A 14 0.30 22.24 10.02
C ASN A 14 0.72 22.87 11.37
N PRO A 15 -0.19 22.97 12.38
CA PRO A 15 -1.61 22.61 12.34
C PRO A 15 -2.44 23.59 11.51
N ALA A 16 -3.60 23.15 11.01
CA ALA A 16 -4.48 23.94 10.13
C ALA A 16 -5.96 23.66 10.40
N ALA A 17 -6.86 24.49 9.85
CA ALA A 17 -8.30 24.22 9.92
C ALA A 17 -8.65 22.91 9.22
N PHE A 18 -9.68 22.21 9.69
CA PHE A 18 -10.10 20.92 9.14
C PHE A 18 -10.36 20.97 7.63
N LEU A 19 -10.97 22.08 7.17
CA LEU A 19 -11.35 22.31 5.77
C LEU A 19 -10.23 22.93 4.91
N ASN A 20 -9.02 23.13 5.44
CA ASN A 20 -7.91 23.56 4.59
C ASN A 20 -7.41 22.40 3.70
N PRO A 21 -6.86 22.65 2.51
CA PRO A 21 -6.19 21.62 1.73
C PRO A 21 -4.99 21.00 2.47
N PHE A 22 -4.71 19.73 2.24
CA PHE A 22 -3.47 19.09 2.67
C PHE A 22 -2.34 19.42 1.72
N GLN A 23 -1.13 19.58 2.24
CA GLN A 23 0.06 19.85 1.44
C GLN A 23 1.23 19.00 1.91
N PHE A 24 1.76 18.17 1.02
CA PHE A 24 2.89 17.28 1.26
C PHE A 24 4.01 17.55 0.28
N GLU A 25 5.17 18.00 0.75
CA GLU A 25 6.39 18.02 -0.08
C GLU A 25 7.05 16.65 -0.03
N ILE A 26 7.01 15.93 -1.14
CA ILE A 26 7.53 14.55 -1.25
C ILE A 26 8.85 14.60 -2.01
N SER A 27 9.90 14.02 -1.40
CA SER A 27 11.22 13.87 -2.02
C SER A 27 11.58 12.39 -2.13
N TYR A 28 11.94 11.92 -3.32
CA TYR A 28 12.29 10.53 -3.56
C TYR A 28 13.44 10.39 -4.58
N GLU A 29 14.14 9.26 -4.47
CA GLU A 29 15.20 8.86 -5.38
C GLU A 29 14.72 7.67 -6.21
N CYS A 30 14.92 7.76 -7.53
CA CYS A 30 14.73 6.66 -8.47
C CYS A 30 16.10 6.09 -8.83
N LEU A 31 16.30 4.80 -8.53
CA LEU A 31 17.57 4.08 -8.71
C LEU A 31 17.67 3.35 -10.05
N THR A 32 16.52 3.01 -10.64
CA THR A 32 16.40 2.27 -11.91
C THR A 32 15.32 2.95 -12.75
N PRO A 33 15.52 3.16 -14.06
CA PRO A 33 14.51 3.79 -14.88
C PRO A 33 13.21 2.97 -14.89
N LEU A 34 12.09 3.64 -14.66
CA LEU A 34 10.75 3.06 -14.69
C LEU A 34 10.07 3.44 -16.02
N LYS A 35 9.50 2.43 -16.68
CA LYS A 35 8.81 2.62 -17.97
C LYS A 35 7.42 3.24 -17.78
N ASP A 36 6.75 2.82 -16.71
CA ASP A 36 5.39 3.25 -16.37
C ASP A 36 5.39 4.28 -15.23
N ASP A 37 4.21 4.81 -14.95
CA ASP A 37 4.03 5.86 -13.95
C ASP A 37 4.02 5.30 -12.53
N LEU A 38 4.58 6.08 -11.60
CA LEU A 38 4.31 5.95 -10.18
C LEU A 38 2.96 6.60 -9.87
N GLU A 39 2.12 5.89 -9.15
CA GLU A 39 0.85 6.42 -8.67
C GLU A 39 0.98 6.78 -7.18
N TRP A 40 0.82 8.05 -6.86
CA TRP A 40 0.81 8.59 -5.50
C TRP A 40 -0.62 8.87 -5.09
N LYS A 41 -1.06 8.29 -3.98
CA LYS A 41 -2.41 8.51 -3.45
C LYS A 41 -2.36 9.03 -2.04
N LEU A 42 -3.21 10.01 -1.74
CA LEU A 42 -3.47 10.48 -0.40
C LEU A 42 -4.89 10.07 0.00
N SER A 43 -5.00 9.24 1.04
CA SER A 43 -6.27 8.78 1.57
C SER A 43 -6.45 9.20 3.02
N TYR A 44 -7.66 9.58 3.39
CA TYR A 44 -8.07 9.90 4.74
C TYR A 44 -8.92 8.77 5.31
N VAL A 45 -8.58 8.27 6.49
CA VAL A 45 -9.33 7.22 7.17
C VAL A 45 -10.56 7.84 7.84
N GLY A 46 -11.74 7.51 7.33
CA GLY A 46 -13.00 8.10 7.81
C GLY A 46 -13.54 7.43 9.07
N SER A 47 -13.15 6.17 9.33
CA SER A 47 -13.45 5.46 10.56
C SER A 47 -12.38 4.41 10.82
N ALA A 48 -12.00 4.22 12.09
CA ALA A 48 -11.03 3.17 12.45
C ALA A 48 -11.60 1.74 12.31
N GLU A 49 -12.92 1.61 12.26
CA GLU A 49 -13.63 0.32 12.27
C GLU A 49 -14.11 -0.10 10.87
N ASP A 50 -14.22 0.85 9.94
CA ASP A 50 -14.88 0.63 8.65
C ASP A 50 -14.19 1.42 7.53
N GLU A 51 -13.46 0.70 6.69
CA GLU A 51 -12.72 1.23 5.52
C GLU A 51 -13.65 1.80 4.45
N THR A 52 -14.96 1.54 4.48
CA THR A 52 -15.91 2.11 3.51
C THR A 52 -16.08 3.63 3.66
N TYR A 53 -15.67 4.18 4.80
CA TYR A 53 -15.62 5.62 5.05
C TYR A 53 -14.30 6.26 4.59
N ASP A 54 -13.33 5.47 4.13
CA ASP A 54 -12.06 6.00 3.66
C ASP A 54 -12.27 6.83 2.39
N GLN A 55 -11.64 8.00 2.38
CA GLN A 55 -11.77 8.95 1.28
C GLN A 55 -10.42 9.08 0.57
N LEU A 56 -10.39 8.73 -0.71
CA LEU A 56 -9.29 9.09 -1.59
C LEU A 56 -9.38 10.60 -1.85
N LEU A 57 -8.43 11.36 -1.31
CA LEU A 57 -8.39 12.82 -1.44
C LEU A 57 -7.73 13.24 -2.74
N GLU A 58 -6.63 12.58 -3.11
CA GLU A 58 -5.88 12.89 -4.32
C GLU A 58 -5.15 11.66 -4.87
N SER A 59 -5.00 11.61 -6.20
CA SER A 59 -4.28 10.57 -6.94
C SER A 59 -3.49 11.17 -8.10
N VAL A 60 -2.17 11.21 -7.98
CA VAL A 60 -1.26 11.79 -8.98
C VAL A 60 -0.40 10.70 -9.62
N LEU A 61 -0.31 10.73 -10.95
CA LEU A 61 0.60 9.90 -11.73
C LEU A 61 1.88 10.68 -12.04
N VAL A 62 3.04 10.06 -11.83
CA VAL A 62 4.35 10.62 -12.12
C VAL A 62 5.15 9.62 -12.94
N GLY A 63 5.31 9.89 -14.23
CA GLY A 63 6.19 9.13 -15.10
C GLY A 63 6.23 9.61 -16.54
N PRO A 64 7.05 8.96 -17.39
CA PRO A 64 8.04 7.93 -17.03
C PRO A 64 9.18 8.50 -16.16
N VAL A 65 9.70 7.70 -15.22
CA VAL A 65 10.66 8.17 -14.20
C VAL A 65 12.07 7.66 -14.50
N ASN A 66 12.98 8.57 -14.85
CA ASN A 66 14.40 8.27 -15.04
C ASN A 66 15.15 8.19 -13.69
N VAL A 67 16.36 7.65 -13.70
CA VAL A 67 17.25 7.67 -12.54
C VAL A 67 17.53 9.10 -12.10
N GLY A 68 17.38 9.39 -10.81
CA GLY A 68 17.60 10.73 -10.27
C GLY A 68 16.85 11.01 -8.98
N ASN A 69 16.99 12.24 -8.49
CA ASN A 69 16.30 12.75 -7.32
C ASN A 69 15.14 13.65 -7.76
N TYR A 70 13.97 13.42 -7.19
CA TYR A 70 12.74 14.11 -7.52
C TYR A 70 12.15 14.74 -6.26
N ARG A 71 11.48 15.86 -6.47
CA ARG A 71 10.71 16.55 -5.43
C ARG A 71 9.50 17.23 -6.04
N PHE A 72 8.36 17.08 -5.41
CA PHE A 72 7.12 17.77 -5.80
C PHE A 72 6.24 18.01 -4.57
N VAL A 73 5.27 18.90 -4.72
CA VAL A 73 4.23 19.14 -3.71
C VAL A 73 2.96 18.45 -4.18
N LEU A 74 2.43 17.56 -3.34
CA LEU A 74 1.10 16.98 -3.50
C LEU A 74 0.13 17.81 -2.65
N GLU A 75 -0.83 18.45 -3.32
CA GLU A 75 -1.91 19.21 -2.69
C GLU A 75 -3.20 18.42 -2.86
N ALA A 76 -4.04 18.35 -1.82
CA ALA A 76 -5.29 17.62 -1.86
C ALA A 76 -6.38 18.36 -1.09
N ASP A 77 -7.60 18.34 -1.58
CA ASP A 77 -8.77 18.88 -0.88
C ASP A 77 -9.00 18.15 0.46
N PRO A 78 -9.62 18.79 1.46
CA PRO A 78 -9.98 18.13 2.72
C PRO A 78 -10.99 16.98 2.47
N PRO A 79 -11.11 15.99 3.38
CA PRO A 79 -12.18 15.01 3.31
C PRO A 79 -13.55 15.68 3.42
N ASP A 80 -14.56 15.06 2.80
CA ASP A 80 -15.96 15.47 2.94
C ASP A 80 -16.45 15.06 4.34
N PRO A 81 -16.79 16.02 5.24
CA PRO A 81 -17.24 15.71 6.59
C PRO A 81 -18.52 14.87 6.61
N SER A 82 -19.37 14.96 5.58
CA SER A 82 -20.63 14.23 5.53
C SER A 82 -20.46 12.73 5.27
N LYS A 83 -19.25 12.31 4.87
CA LYS A 83 -18.86 10.92 4.65
C LYS A 83 -17.95 10.39 5.76
N ILE A 84 -17.92 11.05 6.90
CA ILE A 84 -17.24 10.61 8.12
C ILE A 84 -18.32 10.34 9.16
N ARG A 85 -18.15 9.33 10.02
CA ARG A 85 -19.05 9.14 11.15
C ARG A 85 -18.90 10.35 12.09
N ASP A 86 -20.01 10.94 12.54
CA ASP A 86 -19.98 12.15 13.40
C ASP A 86 -19.08 11.98 14.63
N GLU A 87 -19.02 10.76 15.18
CA GLU A 87 -18.18 10.40 16.34
C GLU A 87 -16.68 10.28 16.03
N ASP A 88 -16.31 10.08 14.76
CA ASP A 88 -14.92 9.92 14.28
C ASP A 88 -14.33 11.24 13.74
N ILE A 89 -15.13 12.32 13.66
CA ILE A 89 -14.64 13.63 13.18
C ILE A 89 -13.66 14.24 14.20
N ILE A 90 -14.00 14.20 15.48
CA ILE A 90 -13.16 14.69 16.59
C ILE A 90 -12.35 13.51 17.16
N GLY A 91 -11.09 13.76 17.48
CA GLY A 91 -10.17 12.77 18.00
C GLY A 91 -9.09 12.38 17.00
N VAL A 92 -8.56 11.17 17.15
CA VAL A 92 -7.40 10.72 16.38
C VAL A 92 -7.84 9.83 15.24
N THR A 93 -7.40 10.16 14.03
CA THR A 93 -7.52 9.32 12.84
C THR A 93 -6.17 9.20 12.11
N VAL A 94 -6.16 8.62 10.92
CA VAL A 94 -4.97 8.35 10.12
C VAL A 94 -5.11 8.93 8.71
N LEU A 95 -4.01 9.50 8.21
CA LEU A 95 -3.83 9.86 6.82
C LEU A 95 -2.79 8.92 6.20
N LEU A 96 -3.06 8.41 5.01
CA LEU A 96 -2.21 7.45 4.30
C LEU A 96 -1.72 8.05 2.99
N LEU A 97 -0.40 8.24 2.87
CA LEU A 97 0.25 8.49 1.60
C LEU A 97 0.80 7.17 1.07
N THR A 98 0.26 6.67 -0.04
CA THR A 98 0.73 5.45 -0.70
C THR A 98 1.42 5.77 -2.02
N CYS A 99 2.39 4.93 -2.39
CA CYS A 99 2.96 4.94 -3.72
C CYS A 99 2.94 3.53 -4.30
N SER A 100 2.45 3.45 -5.54
CA SER A 100 2.25 2.21 -6.28
C SER A 100 2.95 2.29 -7.63
N TYR A 101 3.40 1.14 -8.13
CA TYR A 101 3.91 0.98 -9.48
C TYR A 101 3.19 -0.19 -10.14
N LEU A 102 2.66 0.00 -11.35
CA LEU A 102 1.84 -1.01 -12.04
C LEU A 102 0.69 -1.56 -11.17
N GLY A 103 0.04 -0.68 -10.39
CA GLY A 103 -1.05 -1.04 -9.48
C GLY A 103 -0.62 -1.82 -8.22
N GLN A 104 0.68 -2.09 -8.03
CA GLN A 104 1.20 -2.73 -6.83
C GLN A 104 1.77 -1.67 -5.88
N GLU A 105 1.15 -1.55 -4.70
CA GLU A 105 1.65 -0.69 -3.64
C GLU A 105 2.98 -1.23 -3.10
N PHE A 106 4.00 -0.38 -3.06
CA PHE A 106 5.32 -0.75 -2.52
C PHE A 106 5.72 0.04 -1.29
N ILE A 107 5.06 1.17 -1.02
CA ILE A 107 5.30 1.96 0.18
C ILE A 107 4.03 2.69 0.64
N ARG A 108 3.87 2.73 1.96
CA ARG A 108 2.80 3.43 2.67
C ARG A 108 3.40 4.24 3.80
N VAL A 109 3.08 5.51 3.86
CA VAL A 109 3.46 6.44 4.93
C VAL A 109 2.19 6.89 5.62
N GLY A 110 1.97 6.39 6.83
CA GLY A 110 0.82 6.76 7.66
C GLY A 110 1.16 7.86 8.66
N TYR A 111 0.29 8.84 8.78
CA TYR A 111 0.36 9.89 9.81
C TYR A 111 -0.86 9.81 10.71
N TYR A 112 -0.65 9.95 12.02
CA TYR A 112 -1.77 10.25 12.90
C TYR A 112 -2.20 11.70 12.70
N VAL A 113 -3.50 11.92 12.64
CA VAL A 113 -4.13 13.24 12.58
C VAL A 113 -4.98 13.38 13.82
N ASN A 114 -4.73 14.42 14.62
CA ASN A 114 -5.58 14.77 15.74
C ASN A 114 -6.48 15.94 15.33
N ASN A 115 -7.78 15.70 15.29
CA ASN A 115 -8.79 16.72 15.06
C ASN A 115 -9.38 17.14 16.41
N ASP A 116 -9.31 18.41 16.72
CA ASP A 116 -9.84 18.94 17.98
C ASP A 116 -10.39 20.34 17.74
N TYR A 117 -11.21 20.85 18.66
CA TYR A 117 -11.69 22.22 18.55
C TYR A 117 -10.54 23.21 18.72
N ASP A 118 -10.61 24.37 18.05
CA ASP A 118 -9.64 25.46 18.22
C ASP A 118 -9.81 26.19 19.57
N ASP A 119 -11.03 26.16 20.13
CA ASP A 119 -11.41 26.80 21.39
C ASP A 119 -11.46 25.83 22.57
N GLU A 120 -10.90 26.24 23.72
CA GLU A 120 -10.81 25.42 24.93
C GLU A 120 -12.19 25.09 25.55
N GLN A 121 -13.16 26.02 25.50
CA GLN A 121 -14.51 25.77 26.03
C GLN A 121 -15.23 24.70 25.22
N LEU A 122 -15.05 24.71 23.89
CA LEU A 122 -15.60 23.67 23.01
C LEU A 122 -14.96 22.30 23.24
N ARG A 123 -13.72 22.24 23.75
CA ARG A 123 -13.06 20.97 24.14
C ARG A 123 -13.60 20.43 25.46
N GLU A 124 -13.79 21.29 26.44
CA GLU A 124 -14.31 20.90 27.77
C GLU A 124 -15.79 20.53 27.72
N GLU A 125 -16.58 21.27 26.95
CA GLU A 125 -18.03 21.08 26.79
C GLU A 125 -18.38 20.94 25.29
N PRO A 126 -18.07 19.79 24.66
CA PRO A 126 -18.31 19.61 23.24
C PRO A 126 -19.82 19.65 22.91
N PRO A 127 -20.22 20.38 21.87
CA PRO A 127 -21.62 20.44 21.47
C PRO A 127 -22.10 19.07 20.96
N PRO A 128 -23.42 18.76 21.05
CA PRO A 128 -23.95 17.48 20.54
C PRO A 128 -23.76 17.27 19.03
N LYS A 129 -23.62 18.36 18.27
CA LYS A 129 -23.34 18.33 16.83
C LYS A 129 -22.00 19.00 16.59
N VAL A 130 -21.14 18.33 15.82
CA VAL A 130 -19.81 18.83 15.51
C VAL A 130 -19.87 20.13 14.72
N LEU A 131 -19.10 21.13 15.15
CA LEU A 131 -18.95 22.42 14.48
C LEU A 131 -17.70 22.40 13.61
N ILE A 132 -17.81 21.89 12.38
CA ILE A 132 -16.67 21.66 11.47
C ILE A 132 -15.79 22.90 11.29
N ASP A 133 -16.38 24.09 11.19
CA ASP A 133 -15.66 25.36 11.02
C ASP A 133 -14.76 25.73 12.22
N ARG A 134 -14.93 25.06 13.36
CA ARG A 134 -14.13 25.23 14.58
C ARG A 134 -13.16 24.08 14.83
N VAL A 135 -13.11 23.10 13.92
CA VAL A 135 -12.20 21.97 14.04
C VAL A 135 -10.85 22.34 13.44
N GLN A 136 -9.80 22.16 14.23
CA GLN A 136 -8.41 22.25 13.82
C GLN A 136 -7.84 20.84 13.74
N ARG A 137 -7.13 20.54 12.65
CA ARG A 137 -6.36 19.32 12.50
C ARG A 137 -4.89 19.56 12.80
N ASN A 138 -4.27 18.59 13.46
CA ASN A 138 -2.84 18.52 13.68
C ASN A 138 -2.31 17.15 13.23
N ILE A 139 -1.50 17.15 12.19
CA ILE A 139 -0.82 15.98 11.65
C ILE A 139 0.47 15.76 12.45
N LEU A 140 0.63 14.58 13.05
CA LEU A 140 1.82 14.21 13.81
C LEU A 140 2.98 13.85 12.87
N ALA A 141 3.54 14.88 12.22
CA ALA A 141 4.56 14.75 11.17
C ALA A 141 5.88 14.12 11.66
N ASP A 142 6.22 14.25 12.94
CA ASP A 142 7.50 13.76 13.51
C ASP A 142 7.55 12.24 13.70
N LYS A 143 6.40 11.55 13.66
CA LYS A 143 6.31 10.11 13.94
C LYS A 143 5.54 9.36 12.83
N PRO A 144 5.97 9.44 11.57
CA PRO A 144 5.31 8.70 10.50
C PRO A 144 5.50 7.20 10.70
N ARG A 145 4.48 6.43 10.31
CA ARG A 145 4.53 4.98 10.23
C ARG A 145 4.81 4.59 8.78
N VAL A 146 6.02 4.11 8.52
CA VAL A 146 6.43 3.69 7.17
C VAL A 146 6.37 2.17 7.06
N THR A 147 5.58 1.69 6.12
CA THR A 147 5.49 0.28 5.74
C THR A 147 5.95 0.12 4.30
N LYS A 148 6.80 -0.87 4.03
CA LYS A 148 7.30 -1.18 2.68
C LYS A 148 6.86 -2.57 2.28
N PHE A 149 6.39 -2.71 1.05
CA PHE A 149 5.96 -3.98 0.47
C PHE A 149 6.90 -4.35 -0.69
N PRO A 150 7.41 -5.59 -0.73
CA PRO A 150 8.24 -6.03 -1.84
C PRO A 150 7.37 -6.21 -3.10
N ILE A 151 7.77 -5.59 -4.22
CA ILE A 151 7.12 -5.75 -5.53
C ILE A 151 8.17 -6.02 -6.62
N ASN A 152 7.73 -6.53 -7.76
CA ASN A 152 8.57 -6.64 -8.95
C ASN A 152 8.44 -5.38 -9.83
N PHE A 153 9.51 -4.58 -9.89
CA PHE A 153 9.57 -3.38 -10.74
C PHE A 153 9.90 -3.69 -12.21
N ASN A 154 10.38 -4.90 -12.53
CA ASN A 154 10.76 -5.34 -13.87
C ASN A 154 10.08 -6.67 -14.25
N PRO A 155 8.74 -6.69 -14.45
CA PRO A 155 8.02 -7.93 -14.76
C PRO A 155 8.47 -8.59 -16.07
N GLU A 156 8.89 -7.81 -17.08
CA GLU A 156 9.30 -8.33 -18.39
C GLU A 156 10.61 -9.14 -18.37
N ASN A 157 11.45 -9.01 -17.33
CA ASN A 157 12.70 -9.78 -17.22
C ASN A 157 12.50 -11.18 -16.60
N GLY A 158 11.26 -11.54 -16.22
CA GLY A 158 10.94 -12.73 -15.44
C GLY A 158 10.53 -13.99 -16.21
N GLU A 159 10.50 -13.98 -17.55
CA GLU A 159 10.08 -15.17 -18.33
C GLU A 159 11.21 -16.21 -18.57
N ASN A 160 12.41 -16.04 -18.00
CA ASN A 160 13.54 -16.98 -18.18
C ASN A 160 14.31 -17.33 -16.89
N GLU A 161 13.61 -17.45 -15.76
CA GLU A 161 14.19 -18.11 -14.57
C GLU A 161 13.51 -19.47 -14.37
N GLU A 162 13.89 -20.46 -15.17
CA GLU A 162 13.70 -21.88 -14.82
C GLU A 162 14.45 -22.13 -13.50
N GLN A 163 13.67 -22.26 -12.43
CA GLN A 163 14.15 -22.67 -11.13
C GLN A 163 14.87 -24.02 -11.28
N PRO A 164 16.16 -24.17 -10.91
CA PRO A 164 16.83 -25.45 -10.98
C PRO A 164 16.15 -26.42 -10.00
N PRO A 165 15.91 -27.69 -10.38
CA PRO A 165 15.33 -28.66 -9.47
C PRO A 165 16.25 -28.86 -8.27
N SER A 166 15.68 -28.72 -7.07
CA SER A 166 16.36 -28.95 -5.80
C SER A 166 16.96 -30.37 -5.75
N PRO A 167 18.19 -30.55 -5.23
CA PRO A 167 18.81 -31.87 -5.15
C PRO A 167 18.20 -32.72 -4.03
N ASP A 168 17.78 -33.92 -4.41
CA ASP A 168 17.60 -35.17 -3.65
C ASP A 168 17.48 -35.08 -2.12
N VAL A 169 16.26 -35.36 -1.62
CA VAL A 169 16.05 -35.78 -0.23
C VAL A 169 16.57 -37.22 -0.08
N ALA A 170 17.72 -37.36 0.57
CA ALA A 170 18.17 -38.64 1.10
C ALA A 170 17.19 -39.13 2.18
N VAL A 171 16.52 -40.26 1.91
CA VAL A 171 15.66 -40.95 2.88
C VAL A 171 16.53 -41.85 3.75
N GLU A 172 16.60 -41.53 5.04
CA GLU A 172 17.18 -42.39 6.07
C GLU A 172 16.30 -43.62 6.33
N THR A 173 16.94 -44.78 6.30
CA THR A 173 16.44 -46.09 6.71
C THR A 173 16.01 -46.13 8.18
N ASN A 174 14.77 -46.55 8.46
CA ASN A 174 14.46 -47.32 9.66
C ASN A 174 13.26 -48.25 9.42
N GLY A 175 13.44 -49.53 9.74
CA GLY A 175 12.52 -50.60 9.39
C GLY A 175 11.33 -50.76 10.33
N ASN A 176 10.22 -51.22 9.77
CA ASN A 176 9.45 -52.37 10.23
C ASN A 176 8.39 -52.74 9.19
N GLY A 177 8.10 -54.04 9.09
CA GLY A 177 7.45 -54.66 7.95
C GLY A 177 5.95 -54.46 7.85
N GLU A 178 5.44 -54.62 6.62
CA GLU A 178 4.30 -55.47 6.22
C GLU A 178 4.01 -55.26 4.71
N ARG A 179 3.92 -56.35 3.94
CA ARG A 179 3.35 -56.42 2.57
C ARG A 179 1.84 -56.67 2.69
N PRO A 180 0.93 -56.32 1.74
CA PRO A 180 0.98 -56.71 0.30
C PRO A 180 0.15 -55.74 -0.63
N PRO A 181 -0.45 -56.14 -1.77
CA PRO A 181 0.00 -56.94 -2.91
C PRO A 181 0.03 -56.15 -4.26
N SER A 182 0.67 -56.78 -5.24
CA SER A 182 0.73 -56.45 -6.67
C SER A 182 -0.62 -56.53 -7.40
N VAL A 183 -0.89 -55.60 -8.32
CA VAL A 183 -1.99 -55.68 -9.28
C VAL A 183 -1.45 -55.56 -10.70
N ASP A 184 -1.80 -56.56 -11.50
CA ASP A 184 -1.37 -56.86 -12.86
C ASP A 184 -1.76 -55.81 -13.91
N LEU A 185 -0.87 -55.61 -14.88
CA LEU A 185 -1.11 -54.94 -16.16
C LEU A 185 -1.75 -55.93 -17.16
N PRO A 186 -2.75 -55.55 -17.96
CA PRO A 186 -3.05 -56.26 -19.19
C PRO A 186 -2.37 -55.57 -20.38
N TYR A 187 -1.52 -56.37 -21.03
CA TYR A 187 -0.92 -56.20 -22.34
C TYR A 187 -2.01 -56.00 -23.42
N ARG A 188 -1.85 -55.02 -24.31
CA ARG A 188 -2.58 -54.94 -25.59
C ARG A 188 -1.57 -54.80 -26.74
N GLU A 189 -1.29 -55.91 -27.39
CA GLU A 189 -0.83 -55.96 -28.79
C GLU A 189 -2.06 -56.02 -29.69
N VAL A 190 -2.15 -55.18 -30.72
CA VAL A 190 -2.57 -55.60 -32.09
C VAL A 190 -1.98 -54.63 -33.13
N VAL A 191 -0.90 -55.10 -33.77
CA VAL A 191 -0.62 -55.17 -35.23
C VAL A 191 -0.66 -53.89 -36.09
N ASN A 192 0.54 -53.50 -36.54
CA ASN A 192 0.80 -52.74 -37.77
C ASN A 192 0.48 -53.59 -39.01
N GLY A 193 -0.28 -53.03 -39.96
CA GLY A 193 -0.41 -53.57 -41.32
C GLY A 193 0.06 -52.52 -42.34
N CYS A 194 1.07 -52.87 -43.13
CA CYS A 194 1.64 -52.09 -44.22
C CYS A 194 1.58 -52.91 -45.53
N GLY A 195 1.27 -52.24 -46.65
CA GLY A 195 1.36 -52.73 -48.04
C GLY A 195 0.13 -53.50 -48.52
N THR A 196 -0.46 -53.28 -49.70
CA THR A 196 -0.02 -52.65 -50.97
C THR A 196 -1.23 -52.05 -51.68
#